data_AF-A0AAN8H2T3-F1
#
_entry.id   AF-A0AAN8H2T3-F1
#
_cell.length_a   1.000
_cell.length_b   1.000
_cell.length_c   1.000
_cell.angle_alpha   90.00
_cell.angle_beta   90.00
_cell.angle_gamma   90.00
#
_symmetry.space_group_name_H-M   'P 1'
#
loop_
_entity.id
_entity.type
_entity.pdbx_description
1 polymer ?
#
loop_
_entity_poly.entity_id
_entity_poly.type
_entity_poly.pdbx_seq_one_letter_code
_entity_poly.pdbx_strand_id
1 'polypeptide(L)'
;MAALKQRTSGLVQRKNDRESGGEEDEARRCGEEDDLEQDEKGDSKETRLTLMEEVLLLGLKDQEGYTSFWNDCISSGLRGCMLVELALRGRLTLEACGVRRRSLLSRKVICKSDAPTGDVLLDEALKHIKDTQPPETVQSWIELLSGETWNPLKLHYQLRNVRERLAKNLVEKGVLTTEKQNFLLFDMTTHPLTNNTIKQRLVKKVQESVLEKWVNDPHRMDKRVLSLILLAHSSDVLENAFAPLQDEQYDLGMKRVHTLLELEPEKESAKPNVNELMWAVVAAFTK
;
A
#
# COMPACT_ATOMS: atom_id res chain seq x y z
N MET A 1 -33.61 -52.44 41.82
CA MET A 1 -32.82 -53.69 41.84
C MET A 1 -32.35 -53.98 40.43
N ALA A 2 -31.02 -54.14 40.25
CA ALA A 2 -30.30 -54.84 39.17
C ALA A 2 -30.52 -54.37 37.70
N ALA A 3 -29.53 -54.22 36.82
CA ALA A 3 -28.09 -54.44 36.91
C ALA A 3 -27.37 -53.70 35.74
N LEU A 4 -26.14 -53.27 36.03
CA LEU A 4 -25.12 -52.86 35.07
C LEU A 4 -24.83 -53.96 34.03
N LYS A 5 -24.52 -53.55 32.79
CA LYS A 5 -23.58 -54.26 31.93
C LYS A 5 -22.71 -53.27 31.15
N GLN A 6 -21.51 -53.04 31.67
CA GLN A 6 -20.37 -52.59 30.87
C GLN A 6 -19.98 -53.72 29.90
N ARG A 7 -19.65 -53.37 28.65
CA ARG A 7 -18.71 -54.14 27.85
C ARG A 7 -17.86 -53.21 26.98
N THR A 8 -16.58 -53.49 27.07
CA THR A 8 -15.38 -52.82 26.61
C THR A 8 -15.05 -53.08 25.13
N SER A 9 -14.22 -52.18 24.59
CA SER A 9 -13.13 -52.43 23.64
C SER A 9 -13.47 -52.70 22.16
N GLY A 10 -12.90 -51.86 21.30
CA GLY A 10 -12.83 -52.07 19.85
C GLY A 10 -12.26 -50.85 19.12
N LEU A 11 -11.00 -50.48 19.39
CA LEU A 11 -10.23 -49.54 18.58
C LEU A 11 -10.07 -50.11 17.16
N VAL A 12 -10.69 -49.46 16.17
CA VAL A 12 -10.45 -49.78 14.75
C VAL A 12 -9.28 -48.93 14.26
N GLN A 13 -8.09 -49.52 14.26
CA GLN A 13 -6.93 -49.02 13.53
C GLN A 13 -7.23 -49.06 12.03
N ARG A 14 -7.28 -47.90 11.36
CA ARG A 14 -7.24 -47.83 9.89
C ARG A 14 -5.81 -48.15 9.44
N LYS A 15 -5.68 -49.30 8.80
CA LYS A 15 -4.47 -49.82 8.17
C LYS A 15 -4.15 -48.97 6.93
N ASN A 16 -2.89 -48.59 6.82
CA ASN A 16 -2.32 -47.78 5.75
C ASN A 16 -1.78 -48.76 4.70
N ASP A 17 -2.53 -49.02 3.62
CA ASP A 17 -2.05 -49.81 2.48
C ASP A 17 -1.58 -48.87 1.37
N ARG A 18 -0.27 -48.89 1.12
CA ARG A 18 0.40 -48.28 -0.03
C ARG A 18 0.45 -49.31 -1.17
N GLU A 19 -0.06 -48.94 -2.34
CA GLU A 19 0.35 -49.41 -3.69
C GLU A 19 -0.34 -48.47 -4.69
N SER A 20 0.38 -47.50 -5.28
CA SER A 20 1.10 -47.56 -6.57
C SER A 20 0.18 -47.62 -7.80
N GLY A 21 0.13 -46.51 -8.55
CA GLY A 21 -0.42 -46.44 -9.91
C GLY A 21 -1.21 -45.17 -10.21
N GLY A 22 -0.57 -44.17 -10.83
CA GLY A 22 -1.24 -43.00 -11.41
C GLY A 22 -0.43 -41.70 -11.38
N GLU A 23 0.80 -41.70 -11.90
CA GLU A 23 1.51 -40.47 -12.26
C GLU A 23 0.86 -39.92 -13.53
N GLU A 24 0.15 -38.78 -13.46
CA GLU A 24 0.10 -37.76 -14.54
C GLU A 24 -0.78 -36.50 -14.25
N ASP A 25 -1.52 -36.39 -13.14
CA ASP A 25 -2.47 -35.25 -12.94
C ASP A 25 -2.20 -34.29 -11.75
N GLU A 26 -1.05 -34.39 -11.07
CA GLU A 26 -0.71 -33.52 -9.91
C GLU A 26 0.26 -32.37 -10.22
N ALA A 27 0.71 -32.21 -11.47
CA ALA A 27 1.73 -31.21 -11.83
C ALA A 27 1.22 -29.77 -12.08
N ARG A 28 -0.05 -29.46 -11.77
CA ARG A 28 -0.65 -28.12 -12.04
C ARG A 28 -1.22 -27.39 -10.83
N ARG A 29 -0.98 -27.87 -9.60
CA ARG A 29 -1.54 -27.24 -8.39
C ARG A 29 -0.54 -26.87 -7.30
N CYS A 30 0.76 -26.98 -7.57
CA CYS A 30 1.81 -26.47 -6.69
C CYS A 30 2.51 -25.29 -7.37
N GLY A 31 2.25 -24.06 -6.93
CA GLY A 31 3.02 -22.92 -7.41
C GLY A 31 2.57 -21.51 -7.03
N GLU A 32 1.46 -21.30 -6.30
CA GLU A 32 0.98 -19.91 -6.05
C GLU A 32 0.60 -19.58 -4.60
N GLU A 33 0.69 -20.51 -3.64
CA GLU A 33 0.23 -20.27 -2.26
C GLU A 33 1.35 -20.03 -1.23
N ASP A 34 2.61 -20.35 -1.52
CA ASP A 34 3.70 -20.31 -0.52
C ASP A 34 4.50 -18.98 -0.45
N ASP A 35 4.26 -18.02 -1.35
CA ASP A 35 5.02 -16.74 -1.39
C ASP A 35 4.33 -15.58 -0.66
N LEU A 36 3.12 -15.76 -0.11
CA LEU A 36 2.38 -14.69 0.60
C LEU A 36 2.57 -14.69 2.12
N GLU A 37 3.14 -15.75 2.70
CA GLU A 37 3.28 -15.89 4.16
C GLU A 37 4.64 -15.41 4.71
N GLN A 38 5.59 -15.02 3.86
CA GLN A 38 6.91 -14.57 4.33
C GLN A 38 6.95 -13.12 4.83
N ASP A 39 5.96 -12.29 4.52
CA ASP A 39 5.91 -10.88 4.94
C ASP A 39 5.40 -10.65 6.38
N GLU A 40 4.91 -11.69 7.07
CA GLU A 40 4.36 -11.55 8.44
C GLU A 40 5.35 -11.80 9.58
N LYS A 41 6.59 -12.19 9.30
CA LYS A 41 7.56 -12.61 10.34
C LYS A 41 8.64 -11.60 10.72
N GLY A 42 8.58 -10.38 10.18
CA GLY A 42 9.50 -9.28 10.48
C GLY A 42 8.87 -8.21 11.37
N ASP A 43 9.16 -8.29 12.66
CA ASP A 43 8.95 -7.27 13.72
C ASP A 43 7.52 -7.05 14.27
N SER A 44 7.05 -8.01 15.07
CA SER A 44 5.81 -7.96 15.86
C SER A 44 5.71 -6.85 16.94
N LYS A 45 6.68 -5.92 17.03
CA LYS A 45 6.66 -4.82 18.01
C LYS A 45 6.64 -3.42 17.41
N GLU A 46 6.73 -3.28 16.09
CA GLU A 46 6.75 -1.97 15.45
C GLU A 46 5.36 -1.46 15.04
N THR A 47 5.14 -0.16 15.24
CA THR A 47 3.92 0.52 14.77
C THR A 47 3.86 0.47 13.25
N ARG A 48 2.98 -0.38 12.70
CA ARG A 48 2.81 -0.56 11.25
C ARG A 48 2.04 0.63 10.65
N LEU A 49 2.74 1.42 9.85
CA LEU A 49 2.15 2.53 9.09
C LEU A 49 1.70 2.07 7.70
N THR A 50 0.66 2.69 7.16
CA THR A 50 0.23 2.54 5.76
C THR A 50 1.04 3.48 4.85
N LEU A 51 1.06 3.23 3.54
CA LEU A 51 1.77 4.11 2.60
C LEU A 51 1.22 5.54 2.66
N MET A 52 -0.11 5.68 2.82
CA MET A 52 -0.77 6.97 2.99
C MET A 52 -0.23 7.72 4.21
N GLU A 53 -0.08 7.03 5.34
CA GLU A 53 0.43 7.60 6.58
C GLU A 53 1.91 7.97 6.48
N GLU A 54 2.73 7.14 5.83
CA GLU A 54 4.14 7.43 5.60
C GLU A 54 4.33 8.66 4.71
N VAL A 55 3.62 8.74 3.59
CA VAL A 55 3.64 9.92 2.70
C VAL A 55 3.15 11.17 3.44
N LEU A 56 2.09 11.06 4.26
CA LEU A 56 1.60 12.16 5.07
C LEU A 56 2.65 12.65 6.09
N LEU A 57 3.36 11.73 6.76
CA LEU A 57 4.40 12.05 7.73
C LEU A 57 5.63 12.72 7.10
N LEU A 58 5.99 12.34 5.86
CA LEU A 58 7.05 13.03 5.11
C LEU A 58 6.67 14.49 4.78
N GLY A 59 5.38 14.77 4.57
CA GLY A 59 4.86 16.13 4.33
C GLY A 59 4.56 16.95 5.59
N LEU A 60 4.60 16.33 6.78
CA LEU A 60 4.26 16.98 8.04
C LEU A 60 5.45 17.77 8.60
N LYS A 61 5.23 19.02 9.03
CA LYS A 61 6.24 19.77 9.81
C LYS A 61 6.21 19.38 11.28
N ASP A 62 7.39 19.32 11.90
CA ASP A 62 7.56 18.79 13.27
C ASP A 62 6.81 19.61 14.33
N GLN A 63 6.84 20.94 14.25
CA GLN A 63 6.28 21.81 15.30
C GLN A 63 4.84 22.27 15.07
N GLU A 64 4.39 22.29 13.81
CA GLU A 64 3.13 22.94 13.45
C GLU A 64 1.94 21.95 13.42
N GLY A 65 2.19 20.63 13.39
CA GLY A 65 1.13 19.61 13.41
C GLY A 65 0.20 19.65 12.20
N TYR A 66 0.59 20.38 11.15
CA TYR A 66 -0.10 20.48 9.88
C TYR A 66 0.86 20.12 8.75
N THR A 67 0.33 19.46 7.72
CA THR A 67 1.05 19.26 6.45
C THR A 67 1.36 20.63 5.88
N SER A 68 2.62 20.87 5.50
CA SER A 68 3.11 22.19 5.10
C SER A 68 2.23 22.84 4.03
N PHE A 69 1.70 22.05 3.08
CA PHE A 69 0.63 22.42 2.17
C PHE A 69 -0.15 21.17 1.77
N TRP A 70 -1.46 21.13 1.99
CA TRP A 70 -2.33 20.12 1.36
C TRP A 70 -2.67 20.61 -0.05
N ASN A 71 -2.10 19.97 -1.07
CA ASN A 71 -2.27 20.32 -2.48
C ASN A 71 -2.90 19.14 -3.27
N ASP A 72 -3.12 19.35 -4.56
CA ASP A 72 -3.70 18.32 -5.43
C ASP A 72 -2.74 17.14 -5.66
N CYS A 73 -1.43 17.38 -5.63
CA CYS A 73 -0.40 16.34 -5.77
C CYS A 73 -0.43 15.34 -4.61
N ILE A 74 -0.43 15.81 -3.35
CA ILE A 74 -0.55 14.93 -2.18
C ILE A 74 -1.93 14.29 -2.11
N SER A 75 -2.99 15.01 -2.49
CA SER A 75 -4.34 14.45 -2.49
C SER A 75 -4.46 13.24 -3.43
N SER A 76 -4.00 13.40 -4.69
CA SER A 76 -3.99 12.33 -5.70
C SER A 76 -2.97 11.23 -5.34
N GLY A 77 -1.77 11.60 -4.89
CA GLY A 77 -0.72 10.68 -4.45
C GLY A 77 -1.17 9.75 -3.32
N LEU A 78 -1.97 10.24 -2.36
CA LEU A 78 -2.56 9.41 -1.31
C LEU A 78 -3.57 8.39 -1.86
N ARG A 79 -4.31 8.71 -2.92
CA ARG A 79 -5.21 7.72 -3.58
C ARG A 79 -4.39 6.66 -4.31
N GLY A 80 -3.28 7.07 -4.94
CA GLY A 80 -2.28 6.14 -5.47
C GLY A 80 -1.77 5.19 -4.39
N CYS A 81 -1.40 5.72 -3.22
CA CYS A 81 -0.99 4.93 -2.06
C CYS A 81 -2.04 3.91 -1.64
N MET A 82 -3.33 4.28 -1.62
CA MET A 82 -4.41 3.35 -1.26
C MET A 82 -4.50 2.16 -2.23
N LEU A 83 -4.42 2.42 -3.54
CA LEU A 83 -4.46 1.36 -4.55
C LEU A 83 -3.27 0.42 -4.44
N VAL A 84 -2.06 0.95 -4.23
CA VAL A 84 -0.85 0.15 -4.04
C VAL A 84 -0.91 -0.64 -2.73
N GLU A 85 -1.34 -0.03 -1.64
CA GLU A 85 -1.48 -0.68 -0.33
C GLU A 85 -2.48 -1.85 -0.39
N LEU A 86 -3.61 -1.68 -1.08
CA LEU A 86 -4.56 -2.76 -1.34
C LEU A 86 -3.98 -3.85 -2.26
N ALA A 87 -3.15 -3.48 -3.24
CA ALA A 87 -2.46 -4.42 -4.12
C ALA A 87 -1.46 -5.30 -3.34
N LEU A 88 -0.65 -4.68 -2.48
CA LEU A 88 0.36 -5.36 -1.66
C LEU A 88 -0.29 -6.29 -0.62
N ARG A 89 -1.50 -5.95 -0.14
CA ARG A 89 -2.32 -6.81 0.73
C ARG A 89 -3.12 -7.88 -0.04
N GLY A 90 -2.89 -8.04 -1.34
CA GLY A 90 -3.59 -9.03 -2.17
C GLY A 90 -5.09 -8.80 -2.33
N ARG A 91 -5.60 -7.59 -2.05
CA ARG A 91 -7.01 -7.23 -2.19
C ARG A 91 -7.37 -6.88 -3.63
N LEU A 92 -6.47 -6.20 -4.33
CA LEU A 92 -6.65 -5.78 -5.71
C LEU A 92 -5.62 -6.43 -6.63
N THR A 93 -6.03 -6.67 -7.86
CA THR A 93 -5.16 -7.08 -8.96
C THR A 93 -5.52 -6.32 -10.22
N LEU A 94 -4.65 -6.33 -11.21
CA LEU A 94 -4.92 -5.75 -12.53
C LEU A 94 -5.48 -6.86 -13.44
N GLU A 95 -6.48 -6.53 -14.27
CA GLU A 95 -7.06 -7.44 -15.27
C GLU A 95 -5.95 -8.11 -16.07
N ALA A 96 -5.91 -9.45 -16.13
CA ALA A 96 -4.83 -10.17 -16.79
C ALA A 96 -4.63 -9.73 -18.24
N CYS A 97 -3.37 -9.69 -18.69
CA CYS A 97 -3.05 -9.30 -20.05
C CYS A 97 -3.58 -10.37 -21.02
N GLY A 98 -4.67 -10.07 -21.73
CA GLY A 98 -5.22 -10.95 -22.76
C GLY A 98 -4.29 -11.10 -23.97
N VAL A 99 -4.70 -11.91 -24.95
CA VAL A 99 -3.92 -12.20 -26.18
C VAL A 99 -3.45 -10.93 -26.92
N ARG A 100 -4.23 -9.85 -26.83
CA ARG A 100 -3.83 -8.51 -27.28
C ARG A 100 -3.20 -7.77 -26.09
N ARG A 101 -1.88 -7.63 -26.07
CA ARG A 101 -1.14 -6.87 -25.04
C ARG A 101 -1.74 -5.47 -24.89
N ARG A 102 -2.54 -5.29 -23.85
CA ARG A 102 -3.11 -4.00 -23.47
C ARG A 102 -2.09 -3.25 -22.61
N SER A 103 -1.98 -1.94 -22.80
CA SER A 103 -1.17 -1.06 -21.94
C SER A 103 -1.66 -1.15 -20.50
N LEU A 104 -0.75 -1.06 -19.53
CA LEU A 104 -1.05 -1.04 -18.10
C LEU A 104 -2.21 -0.12 -17.74
N LEU A 105 -2.22 1.10 -18.28
CA LEU A 105 -3.22 2.12 -17.97
C LEU A 105 -4.61 1.83 -18.56
N SER A 106 -4.66 0.97 -19.59
CA SER A 106 -5.92 0.56 -20.21
C SER A 106 -6.56 -0.66 -19.54
N ARG A 107 -5.80 -1.37 -18.70
CA ARG A 107 -6.28 -2.55 -17.96
C ARG A 107 -7.12 -2.10 -16.76
N LYS A 108 -8.11 -2.93 -16.42
CA LYS A 108 -9.05 -2.62 -15.34
C LYS A 108 -8.56 -3.14 -13.99
N VAL A 109 -8.91 -2.44 -12.92
CA VAL A 109 -8.64 -2.89 -11.55
C VAL A 109 -9.72 -3.88 -11.13
N ILE A 110 -9.31 -5.03 -10.62
CA ILE A 110 -10.17 -6.14 -10.22
C ILE A 110 -10.02 -6.39 -8.72
N CYS A 111 -11.14 -6.51 -8.01
CA CYS A 111 -11.15 -6.95 -6.63
C CYS A 111 -10.92 -8.47 -6.55
N LYS A 112 -9.82 -8.89 -5.93
CA LYS A 112 -9.46 -10.29 -5.69
C LYS A 112 -10.04 -10.81 -4.37
N SER A 113 -10.02 -9.98 -3.33
CA SER A 113 -10.49 -10.32 -1.99
C SER A 113 -11.11 -9.11 -1.32
N ASP A 114 -12.27 -9.29 -0.69
CA ASP A 114 -13.02 -8.26 0.02
C ASP A 114 -12.84 -8.30 1.54
N ALA A 115 -11.90 -9.12 2.04
CA ALA A 115 -11.57 -9.19 3.45
C ALA A 115 -11.16 -7.81 4.00
N PRO A 116 -11.70 -7.37 5.15
CA PRO A 116 -11.38 -6.07 5.72
C PRO A 116 -9.88 -5.96 6.01
N THR A 117 -9.35 -4.75 5.88
CA THR A 117 -7.95 -4.42 6.06
C THR A 117 -7.67 -3.83 7.45
N GLY A 118 -8.72 -3.40 8.16
CA GLY A 118 -8.63 -2.72 9.45
C GLY A 118 -8.33 -1.23 9.34
N ASP A 119 -8.21 -0.69 8.12
CA ASP A 119 -8.09 0.74 7.86
C ASP A 119 -9.37 1.24 7.16
N VAL A 120 -10.04 2.22 7.78
CA VAL A 120 -11.34 2.71 7.31
C VAL A 120 -11.27 3.29 5.89
N LEU A 121 -10.16 3.92 5.49
CA LEU A 121 -10.02 4.49 4.15
C LEU A 121 -9.81 3.41 3.10
N LEU A 122 -8.97 2.42 3.42
CA LEU A 122 -8.74 1.27 2.54
C LEU A 122 -10.01 0.44 2.36
N ASP A 123 -10.77 0.22 3.44
CA ASP A 123 -11.99 -0.58 3.40
C ASP A 123 -13.11 0.13 2.63
N GLU A 124 -13.21 1.46 2.72
CA GLU A 124 -14.14 2.26 1.93
C GLU A 124 -13.78 2.24 0.43
N ALA A 125 -12.50 2.43 0.10
CA ALA A 125 -12.03 2.34 -1.28
C ALA A 125 -12.26 0.92 -1.86
N LEU A 126 -11.96 -0.12 -1.08
CA LEU A 126 -12.17 -1.51 -1.48
C LEU A 126 -13.65 -1.81 -1.74
N LYS A 127 -14.55 -1.28 -0.89
CA LYS A 127 -16.00 -1.40 -1.09
C LYS A 127 -16.45 -0.75 -2.40
N HIS A 128 -16.00 0.47 -2.67
CA HIS A 128 -16.31 1.15 -3.93
C HIS A 128 -15.84 0.36 -5.14
N ILE A 129 -14.62 -0.18 -5.11
CA ILE A 129 -14.06 -0.99 -6.20
C ILE A 129 -14.84 -2.28 -6.42
N LYS A 130 -15.25 -2.94 -5.33
CA LYS A 130 -16.07 -4.15 -5.39
C LYS A 130 -17.44 -3.91 -6.01
N ASP A 131 -18.11 -2.84 -5.61
CA ASP A 131 -19.50 -2.58 -6.00
C ASP A 131 -19.62 -1.99 -7.42
N THR A 132 -18.50 -1.62 -8.05
CA THR A 132 -18.48 -0.94 -9.35
C THR A 132 -18.41 -1.92 -10.51
N GLN A 133 -19.46 -1.92 -11.34
CA GLN A 133 -19.52 -2.68 -12.59
C GLN A 133 -19.99 -1.78 -13.74
N PRO A 134 -19.29 -1.73 -14.89
CA PRO A 134 -18.06 -2.47 -15.23
C PRO A 134 -16.81 -1.94 -14.48
N PRO A 135 -15.74 -2.76 -14.37
CA PRO A 135 -14.51 -2.35 -13.73
C PRO A 135 -13.84 -1.14 -14.40
N GLU A 136 -13.18 -0.31 -13.58
CA GLU A 136 -12.52 0.92 -14.02
C GLU A 136 -10.99 0.83 -14.03
N THR A 137 -10.33 1.72 -14.76
CA THR A 137 -8.85 1.79 -14.85
C THR A 137 -8.25 2.43 -13.61
N VAL A 138 -6.94 2.27 -13.41
CA VAL A 138 -6.21 2.90 -12.29
C VAL A 138 -6.38 4.42 -12.27
N GLN A 139 -6.23 5.09 -13.42
CA GLN A 139 -6.43 6.54 -13.55
C GLN A 139 -7.84 6.95 -13.12
N SER A 140 -8.87 6.25 -13.61
CA SER A 140 -10.24 6.53 -13.23
C SER A 140 -10.47 6.34 -11.73
N TRP A 141 -9.88 5.31 -11.12
CA TRP A 141 -9.99 5.13 -9.66
C TRP A 141 -9.36 6.27 -8.87
N ILE A 142 -8.20 6.77 -9.29
CA ILE A 142 -7.55 7.92 -8.65
C ILE A 142 -8.47 9.15 -8.75
N GLU A 143 -8.97 9.47 -9.94
CA GLU A 143 -9.89 10.60 -10.16
C GLU A 143 -11.19 10.47 -9.33
N LEU A 144 -11.79 9.27 -9.31
CA LEU A 144 -13.04 9.01 -8.59
C LEU A 144 -12.88 9.16 -7.08
N LEU A 145 -11.82 8.57 -6.50
CA LEU A 145 -11.55 8.63 -5.06
C LEU A 145 -11.07 10.02 -4.62
N SER A 146 -10.49 10.82 -5.52
CA SER A 146 -10.15 12.24 -5.30
C SER A 146 -11.36 13.17 -5.47
N GLY A 147 -12.36 12.76 -6.25
CA GLY A 147 -13.54 13.58 -6.58
C GLY A 147 -13.31 14.53 -7.76
N GLU A 148 -12.39 14.18 -8.66
CA GLU A 148 -12.05 14.94 -9.88
C GLU A 148 -13.01 14.62 -11.05
N THR A 149 -14.01 13.77 -10.81
CA THR A 149 -15.03 13.42 -11.81
C THR A 149 -16.16 14.45 -11.86
N TRP A 150 -16.61 14.77 -13.08
CA TRP A 150 -17.80 15.61 -13.31
C TRP A 150 -19.10 14.80 -13.45
N ASN A 151 -19.05 13.47 -13.38
CA ASN A 151 -20.24 12.63 -13.52
C ASN A 151 -21.05 12.61 -12.20
N PRO A 152 -22.29 13.14 -12.15
CA PRO A 152 -23.09 13.18 -10.93
C PRO A 152 -23.34 11.81 -10.30
N LEU A 153 -23.46 10.77 -11.12
CA LEU A 153 -23.69 9.40 -10.64
C LEU A 153 -22.45 8.82 -9.93
N LYS A 154 -21.27 9.39 -10.17
CA LYS A 154 -19.99 8.93 -9.63
C LYS A 154 -19.42 9.82 -8.53
N LEU A 155 -20.11 10.92 -8.16
CA LEU A 155 -19.65 11.81 -7.08
C LEU A 155 -19.60 11.13 -5.71
N HIS A 156 -20.36 10.06 -5.51
CA HIS A 156 -20.40 9.31 -4.25
C HIS A 156 -19.14 8.46 -4.00
N TYR A 157 -18.24 8.32 -4.98
CA TYR A 157 -16.97 7.60 -4.84
C TYR A 157 -15.88 8.43 -4.14
N GLN A 158 -16.07 9.75 -4.03
CA GLN A 158 -15.07 10.62 -3.43
C GLN A 158 -14.87 10.30 -1.95
N LEU A 159 -13.63 9.97 -1.58
CA LEU A 159 -13.25 9.84 -0.18
C LEU A 159 -13.16 11.23 0.45
N ARG A 160 -13.99 11.47 1.46
CA ARG A 160 -14.05 12.74 2.19
C ARG A 160 -13.23 12.71 3.47
N ASN A 161 -12.78 13.89 3.88
CA ASN A 161 -12.06 14.12 5.13
C ASN A 161 -10.83 13.21 5.30
N VAL A 162 -10.11 12.95 4.19
CA VAL A 162 -8.97 12.02 4.18
C VAL A 162 -7.87 12.50 5.12
N ARG A 163 -7.60 13.80 5.16
CA ARG A 163 -6.59 14.40 6.04
C ARG A 163 -6.92 14.14 7.51
N GLU A 164 -8.15 14.43 7.92
CA GLU A 164 -8.61 14.27 9.31
C GLU A 164 -8.63 12.79 9.71
N ARG A 165 -9.05 11.90 8.80
CA ARG A 165 -9.07 10.46 9.05
C ARG A 165 -7.68 9.87 9.17
N LEU A 166 -6.73 10.28 8.33
CA LEU A 166 -5.33 9.85 8.45
C LEU A 166 -4.69 10.40 9.74
N ALA A 167 -4.96 11.66 10.10
CA ALA A 167 -4.49 12.22 11.36
C ALA A 167 -5.04 11.43 12.55
N LYS A 168 -6.33 11.07 12.53
CA LYS A 168 -6.94 10.23 13.55
C LYS A 168 -6.28 8.84 13.64
N ASN A 169 -6.02 8.17 12.52
CA ASN A 169 -5.30 6.89 12.52
C ASN A 169 -3.90 7.03 13.12
N LEU A 170 -3.17 8.10 12.79
CA LEU A 170 -1.85 8.37 13.35
C LEU A 170 -1.88 8.70 14.85
N VAL A 171 -2.96 9.32 15.34
CA VAL A 171 -3.20 9.53 16.79
C VAL A 171 -3.48 8.19 17.48
N GLU A 172 -4.33 7.34 16.90
CA GLU A 172 -4.62 6.00 17.44
C GLU A 172 -3.36 5.12 17.49
N LYS A 173 -2.43 5.32 16.56
CA LYS A 173 -1.11 4.66 16.50
C LYS A 173 -0.04 5.31 17.41
N GLY A 174 -0.38 6.38 18.12
CA GLY A 174 0.53 7.09 19.03
C GLY A 174 1.67 7.85 18.33
N VAL A 175 1.51 8.18 17.05
CA VAL A 175 2.49 8.98 16.29
C VAL A 175 2.22 10.47 16.49
N LEU A 176 0.95 10.86 16.42
CA LEU A 176 0.49 12.23 16.66
C LEU A 176 -0.27 12.31 17.99
N THR A 177 -0.42 13.52 18.53
CA THR A 177 -1.38 13.81 19.59
C THR A 177 -2.52 14.66 19.06
N THR A 178 -3.53 14.90 19.89
CA THR A 178 -4.58 15.88 19.61
C THR A 178 -4.46 17.00 20.61
N GLU A 179 -4.18 18.20 20.13
CA GLU A 179 -4.11 19.40 20.95
C GLU A 179 -5.17 20.40 20.50
N LYS A 180 -5.87 21.01 21.46
CA LYS A 180 -6.79 22.11 21.19
C LYS A 180 -6.01 23.42 21.37
N GLN A 181 -5.69 24.07 20.27
CA GLN A 181 -5.07 25.40 20.29
C GLN A 181 -6.15 26.46 20.25
N ASN A 182 -6.13 27.36 21.24
CA ASN A 182 -7.05 28.48 21.31
C ASN A 182 -6.36 29.70 20.69
N PHE A 183 -6.83 30.12 19.51
CA PHE A 183 -6.43 31.37 18.89
C PHE A 183 -7.35 32.49 19.39
N LEU A 184 -6.90 33.75 19.23
CA LEU A 184 -7.63 34.92 19.70
C LEU A 184 -9.09 34.98 19.21
N LEU A 185 -9.38 34.42 18.03
CA LEU A 185 -10.70 34.50 17.38
C LEU A 185 -11.38 33.15 17.17
N PHE A 186 -10.70 32.03 17.41
CA PHE A 186 -11.25 30.69 17.18
C PHE A 186 -10.42 29.62 17.89
N ASP A 187 -11.02 28.48 18.16
CA ASP A 187 -10.31 27.29 18.59
C ASP A 187 -10.03 26.39 17.39
N MET A 188 -8.84 25.82 17.31
CA MET A 188 -8.45 24.89 16.26
C MET A 188 -7.83 23.65 16.87
N THR A 189 -8.23 22.48 16.37
CA THR A 189 -7.59 21.22 16.76
C THR A 189 -6.37 21.00 15.88
N THR A 190 -5.20 20.83 16.51
CA THR A 190 -3.92 20.50 15.87
C THR A 190 -3.56 19.04 16.16
N HIS A 191 -2.72 18.48 15.29
CA HIS A 191 -2.17 17.15 15.48
C HIS A 191 -0.63 17.16 15.44
N PRO A 192 0.04 17.72 16.47
CA PRO A 192 1.49 17.76 16.51
C PRO A 192 2.11 16.37 16.65
N LEU A 193 3.33 16.24 16.13
CA LEU A 193 4.11 15.02 16.18
C LEU A 193 4.65 14.78 17.60
N THR A 194 4.27 13.67 18.22
CA THR A 194 4.81 13.28 19.53
C THR A 194 5.94 12.28 19.39
N ASN A 195 5.83 11.35 18.44
CA ASN A 195 6.84 10.32 18.21
C ASN A 195 7.82 10.72 17.10
N ASN A 196 8.77 11.59 17.44
CA ASN A 196 9.83 12.01 16.52
C ASN A 196 10.70 10.83 16.03
N THR A 197 10.83 9.78 16.84
CA THR A 197 11.63 8.60 16.48
C THR A 197 11.07 7.87 15.27
N ILE A 198 9.74 7.74 15.16
CA ILE A 198 9.10 7.10 13.99
C ILE A 198 9.35 7.91 12.72
N LYS A 199 9.17 9.23 12.78
CA LYS A 199 9.42 10.09 11.61
C LYS A 199 10.90 10.07 11.21
N GLN A 200 11.82 10.17 12.16
CA GLN A 200 13.26 10.08 11.87
C GLN A 200 13.63 8.73 11.26
N ARG A 201 13.04 7.63 11.73
CA ARG A 201 13.24 6.29 11.15
C ARG A 201 12.70 6.20 9.73
N LEU A 202 11.53 6.78 9.47
CA LEU A 202 10.95 6.85 8.13
C LEU A 202 11.85 7.62 7.17
N VAL A 203 12.30 8.82 7.56
CA VAL A 203 13.23 9.64 6.77
C VAL A 203 14.52 8.87 6.51
N LYS A 204 15.11 8.27 7.55
CA LYS A 204 16.34 7.47 7.42
C LYS A 204 16.15 6.27 6.49
N LYS A 205 15.01 5.58 6.57
CA LYS A 205 14.68 4.46 5.69
C LYS A 205 14.67 4.88 4.22
N VAL A 206 14.04 6.01 3.91
CA VAL A 206 14.00 6.57 2.54
C VAL A 206 15.41 6.95 2.08
N GLN A 207 16.17 7.67 2.90
CA GLN A 207 17.55 8.08 2.61
C GLN A 207 18.48 6.87 2.38
N GLU A 208 18.52 5.91 3.31
CA GLU A 208 19.36 4.72 3.20
C GLU A 208 19.05 3.92 1.92
N SER A 209 17.78 3.84 1.52
CA SER A 209 17.34 3.09 0.33
C SER A 209 17.87 3.69 -0.98
N VAL A 210 18.08 5.00 -1.04
CA VAL A 210 18.66 5.68 -2.20
C VAL A 210 20.15 6.00 -2.02
N LEU A 211 20.74 5.67 -0.87
CA LEU A 211 22.16 5.91 -0.54
C LEU A 211 22.89 4.58 -0.29
N GLU A 212 23.06 4.20 0.98
CA GLU A 212 23.89 3.07 1.40
C GLU A 212 23.36 1.70 0.94
N LYS A 213 22.03 1.55 0.92
CA LYS A 213 21.33 0.31 0.56
C LYS A 213 20.85 0.32 -0.89
N TRP A 214 21.35 1.24 -1.71
CA TRP A 214 20.95 1.34 -3.11
C TRP A 214 21.27 0.06 -3.88
N VAL A 215 20.30 -0.39 -4.66
CA VAL A 215 20.46 -1.52 -5.59
C VAL A 215 20.14 -1.03 -7.00
N ASN A 216 21.02 -1.32 -7.96
CA ASN A 216 20.84 -0.90 -9.35
C ASN A 216 19.65 -1.56 -10.04
N ASP A 217 19.20 -2.71 -9.54
CA ASP A 217 17.99 -3.38 -10.00
C ASP A 217 16.81 -3.03 -9.08
N PRO A 218 15.81 -2.26 -9.55
CA PRO A 218 14.62 -1.90 -8.77
C PRO A 218 13.84 -3.11 -8.26
N HIS A 219 13.95 -4.27 -8.92
CA HIS A 219 13.21 -5.48 -8.55
C HIS A 219 13.73 -6.15 -7.28
N ARG A 220 14.96 -5.81 -6.87
CA ARG A 220 15.59 -6.30 -5.65
C ARG A 220 15.33 -5.38 -4.45
N MET A 221 14.75 -4.20 -4.69
CA MET A 221 14.27 -3.32 -3.64
C MET A 221 12.95 -3.87 -3.09
N ASP A 222 12.70 -3.66 -1.80
CA ASP A 222 11.37 -3.91 -1.23
C ASP A 222 10.32 -3.11 -2.01
N LYS A 223 9.29 -3.79 -2.51
CA LYS A 223 8.18 -3.23 -3.29
C LYS A 223 7.49 -2.10 -2.53
N ARG A 224 7.37 -2.22 -1.20
CA ARG A 224 6.78 -1.19 -0.35
C ARG A 224 7.65 0.07 -0.31
N VAL A 225 8.96 -0.08 -0.17
CA VAL A 225 9.92 1.03 -0.17
C VAL A 225 10.00 1.70 -1.54
N LEU A 226 10.05 0.93 -2.62
CA LEU A 226 10.03 1.47 -3.98
C LEU A 226 8.75 2.29 -4.23
N SER A 227 7.60 1.76 -3.82
CA SER A 227 6.31 2.47 -3.92
C SER A 227 6.31 3.75 -3.11
N LEU A 228 6.85 3.72 -1.88
CA LEU A 228 6.97 4.90 -1.02
C LEU A 228 7.80 6.00 -1.67
N ILE A 229 8.96 5.67 -2.25
CA ILE A 229 9.82 6.66 -2.91
C ILE A 229 9.11 7.31 -4.10
N LEU A 230 8.53 6.49 -4.99
CA LEU A 230 7.86 6.97 -6.20
C LEU A 230 6.62 7.81 -5.87
N LEU A 231 5.78 7.35 -4.93
CA LEU A 231 4.57 8.07 -4.54
C LEU A 231 4.89 9.31 -3.70
N ALA A 232 5.92 9.30 -2.86
CA ALA A 232 6.38 10.49 -2.15
C ALA A 232 6.90 11.57 -3.12
N HIS A 233 7.56 11.16 -4.21
CA HIS A 233 7.95 12.07 -5.28
C HIS A 233 6.72 12.63 -6.00
N SER A 234 5.78 11.77 -6.45
CA SER A 234 4.53 12.22 -7.09
C SER A 234 3.66 13.10 -6.19
N SER A 235 3.80 12.98 -4.87
CA SER A 235 3.08 13.79 -3.87
C SER A 235 3.81 15.08 -3.49
N ASP A 236 4.98 15.36 -4.06
CA ASP A 236 5.82 16.54 -3.77
C ASP A 236 6.24 16.65 -2.28
N VAL A 237 6.53 15.50 -1.66
CA VAL A 237 6.97 15.44 -0.24
C VAL A 237 8.30 14.72 -0.05
N LEU A 238 8.88 14.15 -1.11
CA LEU A 238 10.14 13.43 -1.02
C LEU A 238 11.31 14.33 -0.65
N GLU A 239 11.36 15.56 -1.17
CA GLU A 239 12.45 16.51 -0.90
C GLU A 239 12.59 16.83 0.60
N ASN A 240 11.49 16.79 1.36
CA ASN A 240 11.53 16.96 2.82
C ASN A 240 12.38 15.89 3.51
N ALA A 241 12.46 14.68 2.95
CA ALA A 241 13.32 13.63 3.45
C ALA A 241 14.80 13.89 3.12
N PHE A 242 15.11 14.66 2.09
CA PHE A 242 16.48 14.92 1.65
C PHE A 242 17.04 16.26 2.15
N ALA A 243 16.18 17.18 2.60
CA ALA A 243 16.59 18.47 3.16
C ALA A 243 17.68 18.40 4.26
N PRO A 244 17.75 17.35 5.13
CA PRO A 244 18.81 17.23 6.12
C PRO A 244 20.13 16.64 5.61
N LEU A 245 20.21 16.19 4.35
CA LEU A 245 21.40 15.56 3.77
C LEU A 245 22.47 16.60 3.42
N GLN A 246 23.72 16.16 3.34
CA GLN A 246 24.81 16.97 2.76
C GLN A 246 24.64 17.08 1.24
N ASP A 247 25.12 18.16 0.63
CA ASP A 247 24.99 18.45 -0.80
C ASP A 247 25.36 17.25 -1.69
N GLU A 248 26.50 16.58 -1.43
CA GLU A 248 26.93 15.40 -2.20
C GLU A 248 25.95 14.22 -2.10
N GLN A 249 25.38 13.99 -0.90
CA GLN A 249 24.40 12.94 -0.67
C GLN A 249 23.04 13.29 -1.27
N TYR A 250 22.66 14.57 -1.20
CA TYR A 250 21.45 15.10 -1.82
C TYR A 250 21.48 14.87 -3.33
N ASP A 251 22.57 15.31 -3.99
CA ASP A 251 22.73 15.16 -5.45
C ASP A 251 22.73 13.69 -5.87
N LEU A 252 23.44 12.84 -5.13
CA LEU A 252 23.46 11.40 -5.40
C LEU A 252 22.08 10.74 -5.21
N GLY A 253 21.37 11.10 -4.13
CA GLY A 253 20.04 10.60 -3.84
C GLY A 253 19.05 11.01 -4.93
N MET A 254 19.02 12.29 -5.29
CA MET A 254 18.15 12.82 -6.35
C MET A 254 18.47 12.21 -7.72
N LYS A 255 19.75 12.01 -8.04
CA LYS A 255 20.14 11.33 -9.28
C LYS A 255 19.58 9.90 -9.35
N ARG A 256 19.62 9.16 -8.25
CA ARG A 256 19.09 7.79 -8.18
C ARG A 256 17.56 7.76 -8.22
N VAL A 257 16.90 8.69 -7.57
CA VAL A 257 15.44 8.88 -7.70
C VAL A 257 15.08 9.17 -9.15
N HIS A 258 15.82 10.03 -9.83
CA HIS A 258 15.61 10.30 -11.26
C HIS A 258 15.75 9.03 -12.11
N THR A 259 16.77 8.21 -11.85
CA THR A 259 16.92 6.90 -12.51
C THR A 259 15.71 5.98 -12.27
N LEU A 260 15.08 6.02 -11.10
CA LEU A 260 13.84 5.27 -10.85
C LEU A 260 12.64 5.82 -11.61
N LEU A 261 12.57 7.14 -11.81
CA LEU A 261 11.49 7.81 -12.54
C LEU A 261 11.60 7.64 -14.06
N GLU A 262 12.81 7.45 -14.57
CA GLU A 262 13.07 7.13 -15.98
C GLU A 262 12.73 5.69 -16.36
N LEU A 263 12.41 4.83 -15.38
CA LEU A 263 11.97 3.46 -15.64
C LEU A 263 10.66 3.46 -16.43
N GLU A 264 10.58 2.58 -17.43
CA GLU A 264 9.36 2.40 -18.21
C GLU A 264 8.42 1.39 -17.53
N PRO A 265 7.27 1.81 -16.95
CA PRO A 265 6.44 0.89 -16.15
C PRO A 265 5.91 -0.30 -16.96
N GLU A 266 5.65 -0.10 -18.25
CA GLU A 266 5.22 -1.17 -19.18
C GLU A 266 6.29 -2.27 -19.33
N LYS A 267 7.58 -1.91 -19.29
CA LYS A 267 8.67 -2.89 -19.36
C LYS A 267 8.91 -3.56 -18.01
N GLU A 268 8.89 -2.78 -16.94
CA GLU A 268 9.15 -3.29 -15.59
C GLU A 268 8.03 -4.23 -15.11
N SER A 269 6.76 -3.94 -15.47
CA SER A 269 5.62 -4.81 -15.16
C SER A 269 5.60 -6.15 -15.91
N ALA A 270 6.38 -6.29 -16.98
CA ALA A 270 6.47 -7.54 -17.75
C ALA A 270 7.43 -8.57 -17.14
N LYS A 271 8.19 -8.18 -16.10
CA LYS A 271 9.12 -9.06 -15.38
C LYS A 271 8.34 -10.02 -14.45
N PRO A 272 8.88 -11.21 -14.16
CA PRO A 272 8.21 -12.17 -13.28
C PRO A 272 8.10 -11.65 -11.84
N ASN A 273 7.07 -12.10 -11.11
CA ASN A 273 6.84 -11.83 -9.68
C ASN A 273 6.69 -10.35 -9.28
N VAL A 274 6.27 -9.50 -10.22
CA VAL A 274 6.00 -8.08 -9.97
C VAL A 274 4.54 -7.82 -9.64
N ASN A 275 4.28 -6.74 -8.89
CA ASN A 275 2.92 -6.25 -8.70
C ASN A 275 2.58 -5.31 -9.87
N GLU A 276 1.82 -5.82 -10.84
CA GLU A 276 1.44 -5.03 -12.04
C GLU A 276 0.60 -3.80 -11.69
N LEU A 277 -0.23 -3.88 -10.64
CA LEU A 277 -1.06 -2.77 -10.20
C LEU A 277 -0.20 -1.63 -9.62
N MET A 278 0.86 -1.95 -8.88
CA MET A 278 1.86 -0.97 -8.42
C MET A 278 2.46 -0.19 -9.60
N TRP A 279 2.92 -0.90 -10.64
CA TRP A 279 3.48 -0.25 -11.83
C TRP A 279 2.42 0.53 -12.63
N ALA A 280 1.18 0.09 -12.65
CA ALA A 280 0.08 0.84 -13.27
C ALA A 280 -0.23 2.15 -12.52
N VAL A 281 -0.10 2.16 -11.19
CA VAL A 281 -0.19 3.40 -10.39
C VAL A 281 0.98 4.31 -10.71
N VAL A 282 2.22 3.80 -10.75
CA VAL A 282 3.40 4.58 -11.14
C VAL A 282 3.19 5.19 -12.53
N ALA A 283 2.73 4.39 -13.50
CA ALA A 283 2.43 4.84 -14.85
C ALA A 283 1.40 5.98 -14.91
N ALA A 284 0.46 6.01 -13.94
CA ALA A 284 -0.58 7.03 -13.88
C ALA A 284 -0.05 8.39 -13.42
N PHE A 285 1.07 8.44 -12.68
CA PHE A 285 1.72 9.67 -12.22
C PHE A 285 2.88 10.12 -13.11
N THR A 286 3.35 9.29 -14.04
CA THR A 286 4.43 9.63 -14.99
C THR A 286 3.92 10.20 -16.32
N LYS A 287 2.62 10.13 -16.59
CA LYS A 287 1.98 10.67 -17.80
C LYS A 287 1.30 11.99 -17.51
#